data_AF-A0A6A7MYZ2-F1
#
_entry.id   AF-A0A6A7MYZ2-F1
#
_cell.length_a   1.000
_cell.length_b   1.000
_cell.length_c   1.000
_cell.angle_alpha   90.00
_cell.angle_beta   90.00
_cell.angle_gamma   90.00
#
_symmetry.space_group_name_H-M   'P 1'
#
loop_
_entity.id
_entity.type
_entity.pdbx_description
1 polymer ?
#
loop_
_entity_poly.entity_id
_entity_poly.type
_entity_poly.pdbx_seq_one_letter_code
_entity_poly.pdbx_strand_id
1 'polypeptide(L)'
;MTLAFLLGALASPDAWTQSPVAAPGISRDVTSAELRDYARLPVCTLSADGKRLAVEPCRTAPARVPMPRRPVPLTIQRMPIVKQAPQVAMPATPPSPSLQTLLNPPHAPQFLNGCGPSGCYDANGTLINNIGPGTAVLPSGKVCSRNGNLLQC
;
A
#
# COMPACT_ATOMS: atom_id res chain seq x y z
N MET A 1 44.97 -45.65 28.83
CA MET A 1 43.96 -45.30 29.86
C MET A 1 43.07 -44.21 29.27
N THR A 2 42.34 -44.48 28.18
CA THR A 2 40.93 -44.94 28.16
C THR A 2 40.01 -44.22 29.14
N LEU A 3 39.26 -43.24 28.65
CA LEU A 3 37.80 -43.23 28.83
C LEU A 3 37.13 -42.29 27.82
N ALA A 4 36.42 -42.92 26.89
CA ALA A 4 35.37 -42.32 26.09
C ALA A 4 34.08 -42.35 26.93
N PHE A 5 33.27 -41.30 26.88
CA PHE A 5 31.82 -41.45 27.06
C PHE A 5 31.07 -40.41 26.22
N LEU A 6 30.46 -40.94 25.16
CA LEU A 6 29.43 -40.34 24.33
C LEU A 6 28.17 -40.05 25.15
N LEU A 7 27.55 -38.88 24.94
CA LEU A 7 26.10 -38.71 25.03
C LEU A 7 25.69 -37.33 24.47
N GLY A 8 24.73 -37.33 23.54
CA GLY A 8 23.95 -36.11 23.25
C GLY A 8 23.79 -35.70 21.79
N ALA A 9 23.59 -36.64 20.86
CA ALA A 9 22.88 -36.31 19.63
C ALA A 9 21.38 -36.27 19.94
N LEU A 10 20.69 -35.15 19.65
CA LEU A 10 19.32 -35.11 19.12
C LEU A 10 18.82 -33.67 18.91
N ALA A 11 18.41 -33.42 17.67
CA ALA A 11 17.32 -32.54 17.25
C ALA A 11 17.55 -31.01 17.24
N SER A 12 17.96 -30.53 16.06
CA SER A 12 17.39 -29.29 15.50
C SER A 12 15.89 -29.47 15.23
N PRO A 13 15.07 -28.43 15.47
CA PRO A 13 14.32 -27.91 14.33
C PRO A 13 14.27 -26.37 14.29
N ASP A 14 14.41 -25.89 13.06
CA ASP A 14 13.83 -24.69 12.47
C ASP A 14 13.82 -23.38 13.29
N ALA A 15 14.75 -22.47 13.01
CA ALA A 15 14.67 -21.58 11.85
C ALA A 15 13.40 -20.71 11.84
N TRP A 16 13.29 -19.83 12.84
CA TRP A 16 12.63 -18.53 12.65
C TRP A 16 13.68 -17.45 12.81
N THR A 17 14.50 -17.33 11.77
CA THR A 17 15.15 -16.08 11.38
C THR A 17 14.06 -15.03 11.12
N GLN A 18 13.75 -14.19 12.10
CA GLN A 18 13.15 -12.89 11.81
C GLN A 18 14.29 -11.89 11.71
N SER A 19 14.68 -11.66 10.45
CA SER A 19 15.59 -10.59 10.03
C SER A 19 15.13 -9.26 10.63
N PRO A 20 15.97 -8.49 11.35
CA PRO A 20 15.70 -7.09 11.54
C PRO A 20 15.84 -6.43 10.16
N VAL A 21 14.73 -6.01 9.55
CA VAL A 21 14.79 -5.03 8.47
C VAL A 21 15.52 -3.83 9.04
N ALA A 22 16.75 -3.64 8.57
CA ALA A 22 17.57 -2.48 8.83
C ALA A 22 16.78 -1.24 8.41
N ALA A 23 16.21 -0.54 9.40
CA ALA A 23 15.88 0.86 9.24
C ALA A 23 17.21 1.61 9.06
N PRO A 24 17.41 2.36 7.97
CA PRO A 24 18.63 3.13 7.80
C PRO A 24 18.56 4.33 8.75
N GLY A 25 19.51 4.38 9.68
CA GLY A 25 19.86 5.57 10.45
C GLY A 25 19.03 5.78 11.72
N ILE A 26 19.59 5.38 12.86
CA ILE A 26 20.17 6.30 13.86
C ILE A 26 21.13 5.43 14.68
N SER A 27 22.37 5.37 14.21
CA SER A 27 23.50 4.94 15.02
C SER A 27 23.95 6.16 15.81
N ARG A 28 23.66 6.22 17.11
CA ARG A 28 24.47 6.98 18.06
C ARG A 28 24.54 6.17 19.35
N ASP A 29 25.72 5.64 19.63
CA ASP A 29 26.17 5.44 21.00
C ASP A 29 25.98 6.80 21.70
N VAL A 30 24.87 6.96 22.44
CA VAL A 30 24.69 8.15 23.26
C VAL A 30 25.63 7.97 24.43
N THR A 31 26.70 8.76 24.46
CA THR A 31 27.68 8.66 25.54
C THR A 31 27.01 9.05 26.86
N SER A 32 27.47 8.47 27.97
CA SER A 32 26.95 8.81 29.30
C SER A 32 27.08 10.31 29.65
N ALA A 33 27.97 11.04 28.96
CA ALA A 33 28.11 12.48 29.07
C ALA A 33 26.96 13.22 28.37
N GLU A 34 26.64 12.86 27.12
CA GLU A 34 25.53 13.47 26.36
C GLU A 34 24.17 13.22 27.03
N LEU A 35 23.97 12.08 27.68
CA LEU A 35 22.76 11.81 28.48
C LEU A 35 22.66 12.73 29.71
N ARG A 36 23.78 13.02 30.38
CA ARG A 36 23.80 13.93 31.53
C ARG A 36 23.55 15.37 31.09
N ASP A 37 24.08 15.77 29.94
CA ASP A 37 23.82 17.09 29.38
C ASP A 37 22.36 17.22 28.99
N TYR A 38 21.78 16.22 28.30
CA TYR A 38 20.35 16.16 27.99
C TYR A 38 19.45 16.19 29.25
N ALA A 39 19.88 15.56 30.34
CA ALA A 39 19.13 15.57 31.61
C ALA A 39 19.12 16.95 32.30
N ARG A 40 20.12 17.82 32.01
CA ARG A 40 20.20 19.20 32.52
C ARG A 40 19.37 20.19 31.73
N LEU A 41 18.96 19.86 30.50
CA LEU A 41 18.10 20.73 29.69
C LEU A 41 16.71 20.88 30.35
N PRO A 42 16.10 22.07 30.27
CA PRO A 42 14.76 22.30 30.78
C PRO A 42 13.73 21.49 29.98
N VAL A 43 12.59 21.18 30.59
CA VAL A 43 11.49 20.50 29.90
C VAL A 43 10.87 21.44 28.86
N CYS A 44 10.62 20.93 27.67
CA CYS A 44 9.95 21.65 26.59
C CYS A 44 8.57 22.14 27.04
N THR A 45 8.41 23.47 27.07
CA THR A 45 7.15 24.17 27.30
C THR A 45 6.84 25.05 26.09
N LEU A 46 5.56 25.30 25.81
CA LEU A 46 5.16 26.20 24.74
C LEU A 46 5.34 27.65 25.19
N SER A 47 5.80 28.50 24.27
CA SER A 47 5.76 29.96 24.42
C SER A 47 4.30 30.43 24.58
N ALA A 48 4.10 31.65 25.09
CA ALA A 48 2.79 32.27 25.22
C ALA A 48 1.99 32.27 23.90
N ASP A 49 2.68 32.29 22.76
CA ASP A 49 2.08 32.24 21.42
C ASP A 49 1.52 30.86 21.03
N GLY A 50 1.87 29.80 21.77
CA GLY A 50 1.45 28.41 21.50
C GLY A 50 2.06 27.77 20.25
N LYS A 51 2.89 28.50 19.49
CA LYS A 51 3.43 28.07 18.19
C LYS A 51 4.92 27.71 18.21
N ARG A 52 5.62 28.02 19.30
CA ARG A 52 7.06 27.78 19.45
C ARG A 52 7.36 27.27 20.84
N LEU A 53 8.51 26.62 20.98
CA LEU A 53 9.05 26.26 22.28
C LEU A 53 9.54 27.53 22.99
N ALA A 54 9.36 27.59 24.31
CA ALA A 54 9.81 28.74 25.11
C ALA A 54 11.34 28.86 25.13
N VAL A 55 12.07 27.73 25.05
CA VAL A 55 13.53 27.65 25.06
C VAL A 55 13.97 26.51 24.13
N GLU A 56 14.97 26.76 23.28
CA GLU A 56 15.62 25.77 22.42
C GLU A 56 17.14 25.77 22.69
N PRO A 57 17.79 24.61 22.95
CA PRO A 57 17.28 23.23 22.99
C PRO A 57 16.60 22.87 24.31
N CYS A 58 15.55 22.05 24.26
CA CYS A 58 14.83 21.56 25.45
C CYS A 58 14.66 20.03 25.45
N ARG A 59 14.42 19.47 26.63
CA ARG A 59 14.14 18.05 26.85
C ARG A 59 12.68 17.73 26.55
N THR A 60 12.41 16.58 25.94
CA THR A 60 11.02 16.13 25.69
C THR A 60 10.18 16.12 26.96
N ALA A 61 8.90 16.46 26.81
CA ALA A 61 7.95 16.46 27.91
C ALA A 61 7.75 15.02 28.44
N PRO A 62 7.69 14.82 29.77
CA PRO A 62 7.37 13.53 30.35
C PRO A 62 6.03 12.99 29.82
N ALA A 63 5.97 11.68 29.57
CA ALA A 63 4.72 11.02 29.21
C ALA A 63 3.67 11.28 30.31
N ARG A 64 2.48 11.74 29.93
CA ARG A 64 1.38 11.87 30.88
C ARG A 64 0.96 10.46 31.31
N VAL A 65 0.90 10.24 32.62
CA VAL A 65 0.34 9.00 33.19
C VAL A 65 -1.09 8.85 32.67
N PRO A 66 -1.45 7.71 32.06
CA PRO A 66 -2.82 7.46 31.64
C PRO A 66 -3.76 7.56 32.85
N MET A 67 -4.63 8.56 32.85
CA MET A 67 -5.58 8.76 33.93
C MET A 67 -6.66 7.65 33.88
N PRO A 68 -7.03 7.04 35.01
CA PRO A 68 -8.04 6.00 35.03
C PRO A 68 -9.38 6.52 34.49
N ARG A 69 -9.94 5.82 33.49
CA ARG A 69 -11.26 6.14 32.96
C ARG A 69 -12.33 5.65 33.93
N ARG A 70 -13.32 6.49 34.24
CA ARG A 70 -14.50 6.06 35.00
C ARG A 70 -15.29 5.02 34.18
N PRO A 71 -15.68 3.87 34.76
CA PRO A 71 -16.55 2.93 34.06
C PRO A 71 -17.92 3.56 33.80
N VAL A 72 -18.42 3.41 32.57
CA VAL A 72 -19.75 3.86 32.15
C VAL A 72 -20.62 2.61 31.98
N PRO A 73 -21.83 2.55 32.60
CA PRO A 73 -22.73 1.42 32.42
C PRO A 73 -23.23 1.36 30.97
N LEU A 74 -23.04 0.22 30.32
CA LEU A 74 -23.56 -0.07 28.98
C LEU A 74 -24.96 -0.67 29.11
N THR A 75 -25.98 0.04 28.61
CA THR A 75 -27.33 -0.53 28.45
C THR A 75 -27.49 -1.07 27.04
N ILE A 76 -27.48 -2.39 26.88
CA ILE A 76 -27.68 -3.05 25.58
C ILE A 76 -29.19 -3.31 25.41
N GLN A 77 -29.86 -2.50 24.60
CA GLN A 77 -31.24 -2.78 24.20
C GLN A 77 -31.26 -3.90 23.15
N ARG A 78 -32.14 -4.89 23.32
CA ARG A 78 -32.36 -5.92 22.29
C ARG A 78 -33.03 -5.27 21.08
N MET A 79 -32.50 -5.54 19.88
CA MET A 79 -33.14 -5.11 18.64
C MET A 79 -34.53 -5.73 18.51
N PRO A 80 -35.54 -4.98 18.02
CA PRO A 80 -36.86 -5.53 17.74
C PRO A 80 -36.78 -6.58 16.64
N ILE A 81 -37.56 -7.65 16.77
CA ILE A 81 -37.67 -8.69 15.75
C ILE A 81 -38.45 -8.12 14.57
N VAL A 82 -37.73 -7.75 13.50
CA VAL A 82 -38.34 -7.31 12.25
C VAL A 82 -38.80 -8.55 11.47
N LYS A 83 -40.10 -8.66 11.21
CA LYS A 83 -40.63 -9.69 10.29
C LYS A 83 -40.21 -9.31 8.87
N GLN A 84 -39.50 -10.20 8.18
CA GLN A 84 -39.03 -9.99 6.83
C GLN A 84 -40.23 -9.85 5.87
N ALA A 85 -40.25 -8.77 5.08
CA ALA A 85 -41.27 -8.56 4.08
C ALA A 85 -41.14 -9.61 2.94
N PRO A 86 -42.26 -10.01 2.31
CA PRO A 86 -42.25 -10.90 1.14
C PRO A 86 -41.31 -10.35 0.06
N GLN A 87 -40.41 -11.19 -0.45
CA GLN A 87 -39.49 -10.81 -1.51
C GLN A 87 -40.26 -10.74 -2.83
N VAL A 88 -40.37 -9.55 -3.42
CA VAL A 88 -40.88 -9.37 -4.78
C VAL A 88 -39.74 -9.65 -5.75
N ALA A 89 -39.98 -10.42 -6.81
CA ALA A 89 -38.97 -10.75 -7.80
C ALA A 89 -38.43 -9.45 -8.46
N MET A 90 -37.15 -9.18 -8.27
CA MET A 90 -36.48 -8.05 -8.93
C MET A 90 -36.07 -8.43 -10.35
N PRO A 91 -36.14 -7.48 -11.31
CA PRO A 91 -35.51 -7.65 -12.62
C PRO A 91 -34.02 -7.94 -12.46
N ALA A 92 -33.48 -8.84 -13.27
CA ALA A 92 -32.06 -9.17 -13.25
C ALA A 92 -31.23 -7.91 -13.52
N THR A 93 -30.51 -7.44 -12.51
CA THR A 93 -29.53 -6.37 -12.66
C THR A 93 -28.33 -6.88 -13.46
N PRO A 94 -27.80 -6.11 -14.42
CA PRO A 94 -26.60 -6.50 -15.15
C PRO A 94 -25.42 -6.69 -14.16
N PRO A 95 -24.51 -7.65 -14.43
CA PRO A 95 -23.37 -7.89 -13.56
C PRO A 95 -22.53 -6.62 -13.44
N SER A 96 -22.13 -6.29 -12.20
CA SER A 96 -21.22 -5.18 -11.94
C SER A 96 -19.89 -5.41 -12.67
N PRO A 97 -19.30 -4.37 -13.30
CA PRO A 97 -18.02 -4.51 -13.97
C PRO A 97 -16.94 -4.93 -12.95
N SER A 98 -16.05 -5.83 -13.35
CA SER A 98 -14.94 -6.24 -12.49
C SER A 98 -13.95 -5.08 -12.30
N LEU A 99 -13.16 -5.14 -11.23
CA LEU A 99 -12.08 -4.16 -11.02
C LEU A 99 -11.10 -4.11 -12.20
N GLN A 100 -10.88 -5.23 -12.90
CA GLN A 100 -10.03 -5.24 -14.10
C GLN A 100 -10.63 -4.40 -15.24
N THR A 101 -11.95 -4.45 -15.43
CA THR A 101 -12.65 -3.62 -16.44
C THR A 101 -12.59 -2.13 -16.11
N LEU A 102 -12.55 -1.76 -14.83
CA LEU A 102 -12.43 -0.36 -14.40
C LEU A 102 -11.01 0.18 -14.59
N LEU A 103 -9.99 -0.65 -14.37
CA LEU A 103 -8.58 -0.27 -14.51
C LEU A 103 -8.12 -0.29 -15.97
N ASN A 104 -8.65 -1.21 -16.77
CA ASN A 104 -8.38 -1.31 -18.19
C ASN A 104 -9.72 -1.31 -18.93
N PRO A 105 -10.22 -0.12 -19.31
CA PRO A 105 -11.45 -0.02 -20.07
C PRO A 105 -11.31 -0.85 -21.35
N PRO A 106 -12.27 -1.75 -21.65
CA PRO A 106 -12.37 -2.26 -23.00
C PRO A 106 -12.52 -1.03 -23.91
N HIS A 107 -11.72 -0.96 -24.98
CA HIS A 107 -11.63 0.18 -25.89
C HIS A 107 -10.76 1.36 -25.47
N ALA A 108 -9.86 1.17 -24.48
CA ALA A 108 -8.81 2.15 -24.25
C ALA A 108 -7.90 2.29 -25.49
N PRO A 109 -7.56 3.52 -25.91
CA PRO A 109 -6.73 3.73 -27.06
C PRO A 109 -5.31 3.21 -26.78
N GLN A 110 -4.82 2.35 -27.68
CA GLN A 110 -3.50 1.76 -27.62
C GLN A 110 -2.48 2.66 -28.33
N PHE A 111 -1.32 2.85 -27.71
CA PHE A 111 -0.22 3.59 -28.32
C PHE A 111 0.57 2.68 -29.27
N LEU A 112 0.84 3.21 -30.46
CA LEU A 112 1.59 2.59 -31.53
C LEU A 112 2.94 3.28 -31.70
N ASN A 113 3.96 2.50 -32.04
CA ASN A 113 5.34 2.92 -32.22
C ASN A 113 5.77 2.74 -33.68
N GLY A 114 6.73 3.55 -34.14
CA GLY A 114 7.38 3.36 -35.44
C GLY A 114 6.43 3.34 -36.64
N CYS A 115 5.46 4.27 -36.69
CA CYS A 115 4.48 4.35 -37.77
C CYS A 115 5.12 4.78 -39.10
N GLY A 116 5.08 3.89 -40.09
CA GLY A 116 5.53 4.13 -41.46
C GLY A 116 4.40 3.98 -42.49
N PRO A 117 4.71 4.06 -43.79
CA PRO A 117 3.73 3.94 -44.87
C PRO A 117 3.09 2.54 -44.92
N SER A 118 3.79 1.49 -44.49
CA SER A 118 3.28 0.11 -44.48
C SER A 118 2.42 -0.22 -43.26
N GLY A 119 2.65 0.41 -42.11
CA GLY A 119 2.01 0.02 -40.85
C GLY A 119 2.64 0.69 -39.64
N CYS A 120 2.13 0.37 -38.46
CA CYS A 120 2.71 0.73 -37.17
C CYS A 120 2.96 -0.51 -36.32
N TYR A 121 3.86 -0.42 -35.35
CA TYR A 121 4.09 -1.48 -34.39
C TYR A 121 3.26 -1.25 -33.12
N ASP A 122 2.63 -2.31 -32.60
CA ASP A 122 2.03 -2.26 -31.27
C ASP A 122 3.10 -2.27 -30.16
N ALA A 123 2.67 -2.19 -28.90
CA ALA A 123 3.57 -2.27 -27.74
C ALA A 123 4.33 -3.60 -27.63
N ASN A 124 3.86 -4.66 -28.30
CA ASN A 124 4.45 -5.99 -28.32
C ASN A 124 5.36 -6.23 -29.55
N GLY A 125 5.51 -5.23 -30.43
CA GLY A 125 6.30 -5.33 -31.65
C GLY A 125 5.57 -5.98 -32.85
N THR A 126 4.26 -6.16 -32.77
CA THR A 126 3.43 -6.70 -33.85
C THR A 126 3.10 -5.61 -34.88
N LEU A 127 3.26 -5.92 -36.17
CA LEU A 127 2.94 -4.98 -37.24
C LEU A 127 1.41 -4.91 -37.48
N ILE A 128 0.86 -3.71 -37.29
CA ILE A 128 -0.52 -3.34 -37.62
C ILE A 128 -0.52 -2.67 -38.99
N ASN A 129 -1.18 -3.28 -39.97
CA ASN A 129 -1.21 -2.77 -41.34
C ASN A 129 -2.20 -1.60 -41.48
N ASN A 130 -1.82 -0.56 -42.20
CA ASN A 130 -2.75 0.52 -42.56
C ASN A 130 -3.60 0.09 -43.76
N ILE A 131 -4.93 0.19 -43.65
CA ILE A 131 -5.85 -0.09 -44.78
C ILE A 131 -6.27 1.20 -45.49
N GLY A 132 -6.26 2.32 -44.78
CA GLY A 132 -6.72 3.60 -45.30
C GLY A 132 -6.38 4.75 -44.35
N PRO A 133 -6.67 6.00 -44.76
CA PRO A 133 -6.45 7.16 -43.91
C PRO A 133 -7.29 7.04 -42.64
N GLY A 134 -6.60 6.92 -41.50
CA GLY A 134 -7.24 6.82 -40.19
C GLY A 134 -7.82 5.45 -39.82
N THR A 135 -7.49 4.38 -40.57
CA THR A 135 -7.94 3.02 -40.24
C THR A 135 -6.81 2.01 -40.38
N ALA A 136 -6.68 1.12 -39.40
CA ALA A 136 -5.66 0.08 -39.39
C ALA A 136 -6.28 -1.27 -39.01
N VAL A 137 -5.67 -2.37 -39.47
CA VAL A 137 -6.14 -3.73 -39.20
C VAL A 137 -5.18 -4.47 -38.31
N LEU A 138 -5.72 -4.98 -37.21
CA LEU A 138 -5.00 -5.87 -36.32
C LEU A 138 -4.71 -7.19 -37.02
N PRO A 139 -3.67 -7.92 -36.58
CA PRO A 139 -3.42 -9.30 -36.99
C PRO A 139 -4.64 -10.23 -36.77
N SER A 140 -5.53 -9.87 -35.85
CA SER A 140 -6.80 -10.56 -35.61
C SER A 140 -7.88 -10.28 -36.66
N GLY A 141 -7.61 -9.46 -37.68
CA GLY A 141 -8.55 -9.08 -38.73
C GLY A 141 -9.54 -7.98 -38.34
N LYS A 142 -9.45 -7.45 -37.11
CA LYS A 142 -10.31 -6.35 -36.66
C LYS A 142 -9.86 -5.02 -37.26
N VAL A 143 -10.80 -4.29 -37.85
CA VAL A 143 -10.60 -2.92 -38.32
C VAL A 143 -10.78 -1.97 -37.16
N CYS A 144 -9.77 -1.13 -36.92
CA CYS A 144 -9.74 -0.18 -35.83
C CYS A 144 -9.45 1.23 -36.34
N SER A 145 -9.99 2.22 -35.63
CA SER A 145 -9.74 3.63 -35.94
C SER A 145 -8.34 4.02 -35.48
N ARG A 146 -7.59 4.73 -36.32
CA ARG A 146 -6.21 5.14 -36.06
C ARG A 146 -6.09 6.66 -36.14
N ASN A 147 -5.65 7.29 -35.06
CA ASN A 147 -5.35 8.72 -35.03
C ASN A 147 -3.87 8.93 -34.69
N GLY A 148 -3.03 9.04 -35.73
CA GLY A 148 -1.58 9.14 -35.58
C GLY A 148 -0.98 7.90 -34.91
N ASN A 149 -0.50 8.06 -33.68
CA ASN A 149 0.09 6.98 -32.88
C ASN A 149 -0.92 6.31 -31.95
N LEU A 150 -2.21 6.64 -32.06
CA LEU A 150 -3.26 6.04 -31.24
C LEU A 150 -4.12 5.11 -32.09
N LEU A 151 -4.44 3.95 -31.54
CA LEU A 151 -5.32 2.95 -32.14
C LEU A 151 -6.49 2.65 -31.21
N GLN A 152 -7.70 2.73 -31.73
CA GLN A 152 -8.92 2.44 -30.99
C GLN A 152 -9.74 1.36 -31.70
N CYS A 153 -9.86 0.23 -30.99
CA CYS A 153 -10.71 -0.92 -31.26
C CYS A 153 -11.70 -1.05 -30.09
#